data_AF-A0AAW8F610-F1
#
_entry.id   AF-A0AAW8F610-F1
#
_cell.length_a   1.000
_cell.length_b   1.000
_cell.length_c   1.000
_cell.angle_alpha   90.00
_cell.angle_beta   90.00
_cell.angle_gamma   90.00
#
_symmetry.space_group_name_H-M   'P 1'
#
loop_
_entity.id
_entity.type
_entity.pdbx_description
1 polymer ?
#
loop_
_entity_poly.entity_id
_entity_poly.type
_entity_poly.pdbx_seq_one_letter_code
_entity_poly.pdbx_strand_id
1 'polypeptide(L)'
;MNRSLFDLARKMTLEKASREFRDFREAHAYTAARRLMDETFADLPDVDHSFVREFQTAGFSARVLELTLFAALREQGKELDRTSPAPDFVVSGDAPVAIEATTTNPPQGETAENVDIASAVRRLIPDDLEAAEAEFVFQIGKALRRKLEHRDAQGRAYWEKPHVEGVPFVLAVQSFHNPSALFHTTSPLATYLYGIRSIPTRDRHGSLVVNPQVVREHRRKDKSIPSGLFAQPEAEHLAAVIFTNSATVSKWTRIGTERGYGPADVAVARCGAMYDPDPDAALPVPFGYVVGDYGPEEHETFSEGFHVLHNPWTRTPVAAGTLDGFTDHRLQPDGTLLTTVRHPDYFVSRTMIIQGAKALPTARLRVQQYLAGEAGRR
;
A
#
# COMPACT_ATOMS: atom_id res chain seq x y z
N MET A 1 -1.19 -31.19 5.93
CA MET A 1 -1.91 -30.10 6.61
C MET A 1 -1.10 -28.84 6.37
N ASN A 2 -1.61 -27.91 5.58
CA ASN A 2 -0.98 -26.59 5.51
C ASN A 2 -1.10 -25.95 6.89
N ARG A 3 0.02 -25.45 7.39
CA ARG A 3 0.12 -24.82 8.71
C ARG A 3 -0.55 -23.45 8.63
N SER A 4 -1.49 -23.15 9.51
CA SER A 4 -2.09 -21.81 9.58
C SER A 4 -1.04 -20.76 9.94
N LEU A 5 -1.13 -19.56 9.35
CA LEU A 5 -0.34 -18.39 9.74
C LEU A 5 -0.55 -18.02 11.22
N PHE A 6 -1.71 -18.38 11.77
CA PHE A 6 -2.16 -18.01 13.12
C PHE A 6 -1.84 -19.08 14.18
N ASP A 7 -1.32 -20.23 13.76
CA ASP A 7 -0.73 -21.21 14.66
C ASP A 7 0.70 -20.78 15.00
N LEU A 8 1.01 -20.69 16.30
CA LEU A 8 2.32 -20.22 16.74
C LEU A 8 3.46 -21.05 16.11
N ALA A 9 4.47 -20.34 15.61
CA ALA A 9 5.68 -20.93 15.07
C ALA A 9 6.37 -21.79 16.14
N ARG A 10 7.19 -22.75 15.72
CA ARG A 10 7.87 -23.66 16.66
C ARG A 10 8.75 -22.82 17.62
N LYS A 11 8.63 -23.05 18.94
CA LYS A 11 9.31 -22.29 20.01
C LYS A 11 8.87 -20.81 20.14
N MET A 12 7.80 -20.41 19.46
CA MET A 12 7.15 -19.11 19.67
C MET A 12 6.14 -19.21 20.82
N THR A 13 5.99 -18.13 21.58
CA THR A 13 4.96 -17.96 22.62
C THR A 13 4.21 -16.66 22.36
N LEU A 14 3.01 -16.49 22.93
CA LEU A 14 2.25 -15.26 22.75
C LEU A 14 2.99 -14.03 23.30
N GLU A 15 3.76 -14.18 24.38
CA GLU A 15 4.55 -13.08 24.95
C GLU A 15 5.64 -12.57 24.01
N LYS A 16 6.12 -13.43 23.10
CA LYS A 16 7.12 -13.08 22.09
C LYS A 16 6.51 -12.57 20.78
N ALA A 17 5.20 -12.73 20.63
CA ALA A 17 4.50 -12.27 19.44
C ALA A 17 4.24 -10.77 19.52
N SER A 18 4.28 -10.10 18.37
CA SER A 18 3.95 -8.67 18.31
C SER A 18 2.52 -8.43 18.78
N ARG A 19 2.27 -7.22 19.30
CA ARG A 19 0.94 -6.81 19.74
C ARG A 19 -0.05 -6.87 18.57
N GLU A 20 0.36 -6.39 17.40
CA GLU A 20 -0.45 -6.36 16.18
C GLU A 20 -0.90 -7.77 15.78
N PHE A 21 0.02 -8.74 15.81
CA PHE A 21 -0.33 -10.13 15.55
C PHE A 21 -1.31 -10.68 16.60
N ARG A 22 -1.07 -10.44 17.90
CA ARG A 22 -1.94 -10.93 18.98
C ARG A 22 -3.36 -10.38 18.87
N ASP A 23 -3.49 -9.06 18.71
CA ASP A 23 -4.77 -8.37 18.60
C ASP A 23 -5.56 -8.89 17.38
N PHE A 24 -4.87 -9.12 16.26
CA PHE A 24 -5.48 -9.66 15.05
C PHE A 24 -5.83 -11.14 15.13
N ARG A 25 -4.99 -11.95 15.79
CA ARG A 25 -5.17 -13.41 15.92
C ARG A 25 -6.43 -13.77 16.70
N GLU A 26 -6.69 -13.09 17.81
CA GLU A 26 -7.74 -13.49 18.77
C GLU A 26 -9.10 -12.85 18.51
N ALA A 27 -9.14 -11.73 17.79
CA ALA A 27 -10.37 -10.97 17.59
C ALA A 27 -11.35 -11.67 16.63
N HIS A 28 -12.54 -11.99 17.14
CA HIS A 28 -13.65 -12.63 16.39
C HIS A 28 -13.98 -11.90 15.08
N ALA A 29 -13.97 -10.58 15.12
CA ALA A 29 -14.27 -9.70 14.00
C ALA A 29 -13.34 -9.85 12.78
N TYR A 30 -12.16 -10.47 12.93
CA TYR A 30 -11.19 -10.72 11.87
C TYR A 30 -11.22 -12.15 11.32
N THR A 31 -12.23 -12.96 11.65
CA THR A 31 -12.33 -14.36 11.18
C THR A 31 -12.27 -14.47 9.65
N ALA A 32 -12.94 -13.57 8.92
CA ALA A 32 -12.94 -13.55 7.47
C ALA A 32 -11.54 -13.32 6.88
N ALA A 33 -10.82 -12.35 7.46
CA ALA A 33 -9.46 -12.01 7.06
C ALA A 33 -8.50 -13.17 7.29
N ARG A 34 -8.52 -13.76 8.50
CA ARG A 34 -7.63 -14.87 8.85
C ARG A 34 -7.80 -16.06 7.91
N ARG A 35 -9.05 -16.45 7.62
CA ARG A 35 -9.33 -17.53 6.68
C ARG A 35 -8.77 -17.24 5.29
N LEU A 36 -9.03 -16.05 4.75
CA LEU A 36 -8.56 -15.68 3.42
C LEU A 36 -7.02 -15.57 3.35
N MET A 37 -6.38 -15.08 4.41
CA MET A 37 -4.92 -15.02 4.52
C MET A 37 -4.30 -16.42 4.57
N ASP A 38 -4.88 -17.36 5.32
CA ASP A 38 -4.43 -18.76 5.36
C ASP A 38 -4.57 -19.44 3.98
N GLU A 39 -5.71 -19.23 3.31
CA GLU A 39 -5.96 -19.74 1.95
C GLU A 39 -4.94 -19.16 0.96
N THR A 40 -4.59 -17.89 1.07
CA THR A 40 -3.61 -17.26 0.17
C THR A 40 -2.18 -17.69 0.48
N PHE A 41 -1.82 -17.76 1.77
CA PHE A 41 -0.49 -18.17 2.20
C PHE A 41 -0.16 -19.62 1.82
N ALA A 42 -1.16 -20.49 1.75
CA ALA A 42 -1.00 -21.87 1.30
C ALA A 42 -0.25 -22.01 -0.05
N ASP A 43 -0.34 -20.98 -0.90
CA ASP A 43 0.28 -20.96 -2.23
C ASP A 43 1.51 -20.03 -2.32
N LEU A 44 1.78 -19.25 -1.27
CA LEU A 44 2.89 -18.29 -1.20
C LEU A 44 4.24 -19.04 -1.19
N PRO A 45 5.22 -18.62 -2.01
CA PRO A 45 6.57 -19.17 -1.94
C PRO A 45 7.32 -18.68 -0.68
N ASP A 46 7.29 -19.47 0.40
CA ASP A 46 8.09 -19.24 1.61
C ASP A 46 9.45 -19.97 1.51
N VAL A 47 10.31 -19.50 0.60
CA VAL A 47 11.56 -20.17 0.17
C VAL A 47 12.55 -20.35 1.31
N ASP A 48 12.66 -19.38 2.21
CA ASP A 48 13.58 -19.40 3.36
C ASP A 48 12.92 -19.82 4.69
N HIS A 49 11.61 -20.12 4.65
CA HIS A 49 10.79 -20.52 5.80
C HIS A 49 10.76 -19.47 6.94
N SER A 50 11.01 -18.20 6.62
CA SER A 50 10.99 -17.09 7.57
C SER A 50 9.59 -16.50 7.76
N PHE A 51 8.71 -16.61 6.76
CA PHE A 51 7.50 -15.80 6.64
C PHE A 51 6.62 -15.88 7.89
N VAL A 52 6.28 -17.09 8.34
CA VAL A 52 5.40 -17.30 9.50
C VAL A 52 5.99 -16.68 10.77
N ARG A 53 7.30 -16.83 10.98
CA ARG A 53 7.95 -16.30 12.18
C ARG A 53 7.97 -14.79 12.18
N GLU A 54 8.25 -14.18 11.03
CA GLU A 54 8.27 -12.72 10.87
C GLU A 54 6.87 -12.12 11.00
N PHE A 55 5.87 -12.77 10.39
CA PHE A 55 4.47 -12.40 10.50
C PHE A 55 4.01 -12.36 11.97
N GLN A 56 4.48 -13.29 12.80
CA GLN A 56 4.14 -13.37 14.22
C GLN A 56 4.93 -12.41 15.11
N THR A 57 5.98 -11.75 14.60
CA THR A 57 6.89 -10.90 15.38
C THR A 57 6.94 -9.49 14.80
N ALA A 58 8.11 -8.86 14.72
CA ALA A 58 8.27 -7.47 14.29
C ALA A 58 7.98 -7.24 12.79
N GLY A 59 7.78 -8.31 12.01
CA GLY A 59 7.53 -8.26 10.57
C GLY A 59 6.05 -8.23 10.18
N PHE A 60 5.10 -8.14 11.11
CA PHE A 60 3.66 -8.27 10.83
C PHE A 60 3.20 -7.42 9.63
N SER A 61 3.40 -6.09 9.67
CA SER A 61 2.95 -5.20 8.59
C SER A 61 3.69 -5.42 7.27
N ALA A 62 4.98 -5.77 7.32
CA ALA A 62 5.76 -6.10 6.12
C ALA A 62 5.23 -7.37 5.45
N ARG A 63 4.96 -8.41 6.25
CA ARG A 63 4.41 -9.68 5.75
C ARG A 63 2.96 -9.54 5.29
N VAL A 64 2.17 -8.63 5.87
CA VAL A 64 0.84 -8.26 5.32
C VAL A 64 0.98 -7.60 3.94
N LEU A 65 1.91 -6.65 3.77
CA LEU A 65 2.19 -6.03 2.46
C LEU A 65 2.58 -7.10 1.43
N GLU A 66 3.56 -7.95 1.76
CA GLU A 66 4.03 -9.01 0.87
C GLU A 66 2.91 -9.98 0.48
N LEU A 67 2.11 -10.46 1.45
CA LEU A 67 0.99 -11.36 1.14
C LEU A 67 -0.06 -10.69 0.27
N THR A 68 -0.31 -9.39 0.47
CA THR A 68 -1.29 -8.63 -0.33
C THR A 68 -0.77 -8.41 -1.75
N LEU A 69 0.52 -8.09 -1.90
CA LEU A 69 1.16 -7.97 -3.21
C LEU A 69 1.16 -9.30 -3.96
N PHE A 70 1.46 -10.41 -3.28
CA PHE A 70 1.34 -11.76 -3.85
C PHE A 70 -0.09 -12.05 -4.33
N ALA A 71 -1.10 -11.76 -3.50
CA ALA A 71 -2.50 -11.95 -3.87
C ALA A 71 -2.86 -11.14 -5.13
N ALA A 72 -2.41 -9.89 -5.22
CA ALA A 72 -2.66 -9.03 -6.37
C ALA A 72 -1.93 -9.50 -7.64
N LEU A 73 -0.68 -9.95 -7.53
CA LEU A 73 0.05 -10.54 -8.66
C LEU A 73 -0.61 -11.83 -9.16
N ARG A 74 -1.11 -12.69 -8.25
CA ARG A 74 -1.85 -13.90 -8.62
C ARG A 74 -3.20 -13.60 -9.25
N GLU A 75 -3.92 -12.62 -8.73
CA GLU A 75 -5.19 -12.14 -9.30
C GLU A 75 -4.99 -11.64 -10.75
N GLN A 76 -3.83 -11.05 -11.04
CA GLN A 76 -3.43 -10.67 -12.41
C GLN A 76 -2.86 -11.83 -13.25
N GLY A 77 -2.88 -13.07 -12.76
CA GLY A 77 -2.39 -14.25 -13.47
C GLY A 77 -0.88 -14.28 -13.66
N LYS A 78 -0.10 -13.63 -12.79
CA LYS A 78 1.37 -13.61 -12.89
C LYS A 78 1.98 -14.90 -12.37
N GLU A 79 2.90 -15.45 -13.16
CA GLU A 79 3.72 -16.60 -12.78
C GLU A 79 4.99 -16.14 -12.08
N LEU A 80 5.26 -16.69 -10.89
CA LEU A 80 6.38 -16.29 -10.06
C LEU A 80 7.50 -17.34 -10.10
N ASP A 81 8.73 -16.89 -10.34
CA ASP A 81 9.94 -17.66 -10.05
C ASP A 81 10.15 -17.71 -8.53
N ARG A 82 10.36 -18.93 -8.01
CA ARG A 82 10.44 -19.26 -6.58
C ARG A 82 11.81 -19.83 -6.21
N THR A 83 12.81 -19.68 -7.07
CA THR A 83 14.12 -20.30 -6.92
C THR A 83 15.06 -19.53 -5.98
N SER A 84 14.78 -18.26 -5.72
CA SER A 84 15.59 -17.39 -4.85
C SER A 84 14.71 -16.67 -3.83
N PRO A 85 15.18 -16.46 -2.58
CA PRO A 85 14.45 -15.74 -1.54
C PRO A 85 14.49 -14.20 -1.69
N ALA A 86 15.29 -13.68 -2.63
CA ALA A 86 15.40 -12.24 -2.86
C ALA A 86 15.68 -11.93 -4.35
N PRO A 87 15.04 -10.92 -4.97
CA PRO A 87 13.95 -10.10 -4.43
C PRO A 87 12.71 -10.91 -4.01
N ASP A 88 11.84 -10.34 -3.17
CA ASP A 88 10.64 -11.04 -2.63
C ASP A 88 9.78 -11.69 -3.72
N PHE A 89 9.68 -11.07 -4.90
CA PHE A 89 8.96 -11.61 -6.05
C PHE A 89 9.74 -11.44 -7.34
N VAL A 90 9.76 -12.48 -8.17
CA VAL A 90 10.26 -12.38 -9.56
C VAL A 90 9.17 -12.92 -10.47
N VAL A 91 8.49 -12.02 -11.18
CA VAL A 91 7.54 -12.39 -12.24
C VAL A 91 8.33 -12.90 -13.44
N SER A 92 7.94 -14.07 -13.93
CA SER A 92 8.56 -14.76 -15.06
C SER A 92 7.72 -14.64 -16.34
N GLY A 93 8.25 -15.15 -17.46
CA GLY A 93 7.57 -15.13 -18.76
C GLY A 93 8.01 -13.99 -19.67
N ASP A 94 7.14 -13.59 -20.60
CA ASP A 94 7.47 -12.63 -21.68
C ASP A 94 7.70 -11.19 -21.19
N ALA A 95 7.21 -10.86 -20.00
CA ALA A 95 7.31 -9.52 -19.43
C ALA A 95 7.77 -9.58 -17.95
N PRO A 96 9.03 -9.99 -17.71
CA PRO A 96 9.52 -10.25 -16.37
C PRO A 96 9.67 -8.95 -15.56
N VAL A 97 9.54 -9.06 -14.24
CA VAL A 97 9.81 -7.96 -13.31
C VAL A 97 10.21 -8.52 -11.96
N ALA A 98 11.25 -7.95 -11.35
CA ALA A 98 11.70 -8.30 -10.02
C ALA A 98 11.26 -7.24 -9.02
N ILE A 99 10.56 -7.63 -7.97
CA ILE A 99 9.91 -6.73 -7.01
C ILE A 99 10.44 -7.06 -5.61
N GLU A 100 10.98 -6.06 -4.94
CA GLU A 100 11.36 -6.12 -3.53
C GLU A 100 10.40 -5.26 -2.71
N ALA A 101 9.78 -5.84 -1.69
CA ALA A 101 8.85 -5.15 -0.81
C ALA A 101 9.57 -4.51 0.39
N THR A 102 9.04 -3.38 0.85
CA THR A 102 9.54 -2.71 2.05
C THR A 102 8.47 -1.86 2.72
N THR A 103 8.64 -1.63 4.01
CA THR A 103 7.77 -0.74 4.78
C THR A 103 8.58 0.33 5.48
N THR A 104 7.95 1.47 5.75
CA THR A 104 8.51 2.44 6.71
C THR A 104 8.14 2.02 8.13
N ASN A 105 9.11 1.99 9.04
CA ASN A 105 8.87 1.74 10.46
C ASN A 105 8.83 3.05 11.26
N PRO A 106 8.21 3.07 12.44
CA PRO A 106 8.24 4.23 13.33
C PRO A 106 9.67 4.73 13.63
N PRO A 107 9.84 6.03 13.93
CA PRO A 107 11.12 6.58 14.38
C PRO A 107 11.70 5.81 15.58
N GLN A 108 13.03 5.74 15.64
CA GLN A 108 13.75 5.01 16.69
C GLN A 108 13.36 5.54 18.10
N GLY A 109 12.80 4.66 18.94
CA GLY A 109 12.36 4.99 20.30
C GLY A 109 10.83 5.07 20.48
N GLU A 110 10.07 5.16 19.39
CA GLU A 110 8.61 5.06 19.39
C GLU A 110 8.23 3.66 18.91
N THR A 111 7.98 2.71 19.82
CA THR A 111 7.43 1.40 19.43
C THR A 111 5.94 1.55 19.14
N ALA A 112 5.41 0.74 18.20
CA ALA A 112 3.97 0.60 18.00
C ALA A 112 3.22 0.21 19.30
N GLU A 113 3.94 -0.36 20.27
CA GLU A 113 3.45 -0.68 21.62
C GLU A 113 3.12 0.57 22.46
N ASN A 114 3.75 1.72 22.21
CA ASN A 114 3.55 2.95 22.97
C ASN A 114 2.36 3.79 22.48
N VAL A 115 1.71 3.38 21.39
CA VAL A 115 0.57 4.12 20.83
C VAL A 115 -0.73 3.66 21.50
N ASP A 116 -1.39 4.59 22.19
CA ASP A 116 -2.77 4.41 22.67
C ASP A 116 -3.71 4.21 21.47
N ILE A 117 -4.23 2.98 21.32
CA ILE A 117 -5.16 2.60 20.25
C ILE A 117 -6.41 3.49 20.27
N ALA A 118 -6.91 3.89 21.43
CA ALA A 118 -8.11 4.71 21.52
C ALA A 118 -7.89 6.13 20.95
N SER A 119 -6.70 6.68 21.13
CA SER A 119 -6.27 7.94 20.52
C SER A 119 -5.95 7.79 19.01
N ALA A 120 -5.25 6.72 18.62
CA ALA A 120 -4.90 6.42 17.23
C ALA A 120 -6.12 6.20 16.32
N VAL A 121 -7.15 5.51 16.83
CA VAL A 121 -8.43 5.29 16.11
C VAL A 121 -9.22 6.59 15.92
N ARG A 122 -8.96 7.62 16.75
CA ARG A 122 -9.58 8.95 16.63
C ARG A 122 -8.84 9.89 15.68
N ARG A 123 -7.53 9.70 15.47
CA ARG A 123 -6.67 10.60 14.66
C ARG A 123 -6.11 9.92 13.40
N LEU A 124 -7.00 9.60 12.46
CA LEU A 124 -6.60 9.10 11.13
C LEU A 124 -6.17 10.22 10.18
N ILE A 125 -6.58 11.46 10.47
CA ILE A 125 -6.17 12.67 9.75
C ILE A 125 -5.13 13.39 10.63
N PRO A 126 -3.95 13.74 10.10
CA PRO A 126 -2.96 14.51 10.86
C PRO A 126 -3.48 15.90 11.26
N ASP A 127 -3.12 16.36 12.46
CA ASP A 127 -3.44 17.71 12.93
C ASP A 127 -2.64 18.78 12.14
N ASP A 128 -1.42 18.43 11.71
CA ASP A 128 -0.54 19.24 10.86
C ASP A 128 -0.20 18.43 9.59
N LEU A 129 -0.86 18.77 8.48
CA LEU A 129 -0.73 18.06 7.21
C LEU A 129 0.66 18.25 6.58
N GLU A 130 1.26 19.43 6.72
CA GLU A 130 2.57 19.74 6.13
C GLU A 130 3.68 18.98 6.87
N ALA A 131 3.64 18.99 8.20
CA ALA A 131 4.60 18.22 9.00
C ALA A 131 4.45 16.70 8.78
N ALA A 132 3.22 16.20 8.64
CA ALA A 132 2.96 14.79 8.34
C ALA A 132 3.47 14.39 6.96
N GLU A 133 3.25 15.23 5.94
CA GLU A 133 3.76 15.00 4.58
C GLU A 133 5.29 14.97 4.56
N ALA A 134 5.93 15.93 5.25
CA ALA A 134 7.37 15.95 5.40
C ALA A 134 7.89 14.68 6.10
N GLU A 135 7.23 14.21 7.16
CA GLU A 135 7.59 12.95 7.82
C GLU A 135 7.45 11.75 6.88
N PHE A 136 6.32 11.65 6.15
CA PHE A 136 6.07 10.60 5.18
C PHE A 136 7.16 10.53 4.11
N VAL A 137 7.50 11.67 3.48
CA VAL A 137 8.52 11.72 2.44
C VAL A 137 9.89 11.30 2.97
N PHE A 138 10.27 11.74 4.18
CA PHE A 138 11.53 11.34 4.79
C PHE A 138 11.60 9.85 5.11
N GLN A 139 10.52 9.26 5.63
CA GLN A 139 10.49 7.85 5.97
C GLN A 139 10.50 6.97 4.72
N ILE A 140 9.73 7.33 3.70
CA ILE A 140 9.74 6.62 2.41
C ILE A 140 11.12 6.75 1.74
N GLY A 141 11.68 7.96 1.67
CA GLY A 141 13.00 8.18 1.09
C GLY A 141 14.09 7.34 1.77
N LYS A 142 14.05 7.24 3.12
CA LYS A 142 14.94 6.37 3.88
C LYS A 142 14.74 4.89 3.54
N ALA A 143 13.50 4.42 3.44
CA ALA A 143 13.21 3.02 3.13
C ALA A 143 13.66 2.64 1.71
N LEU A 144 13.37 3.48 0.72
CA LEU A 144 13.78 3.26 -0.67
C LEU A 144 15.31 3.26 -0.81
N ARG A 145 16.00 4.28 -0.29
CA ARG A 145 17.46 4.36 -0.34
C ARG A 145 18.13 3.17 0.32
N ARG A 146 17.65 2.74 1.49
CA ARG A 146 18.18 1.53 2.16
C ARG A 146 18.11 0.30 1.27
N LYS A 147 17.06 0.14 0.47
CA LYS A 147 16.93 -0.99 -0.47
C LYS A 147 17.81 -0.82 -1.71
N LEU A 148 17.98 0.40 -2.23
CA LEU A 148 18.92 0.70 -3.32
C LEU A 148 20.40 0.49 -2.92
N GLU A 149 20.74 0.81 -1.68
CA GLU A 149 22.09 0.65 -1.11
C GLU A 149 22.36 -0.77 -0.59
N HIS A 150 21.32 -1.59 -0.42
CA HIS A 150 21.46 -2.94 0.10
C HIS A 150 22.37 -3.79 -0.81
N ARG A 151 23.27 -4.55 -0.18
CA ARG A 151 24.13 -5.53 -0.84
C ARG A 151 24.04 -6.85 -0.10
N ASP A 152 23.99 -7.96 -0.85
CA ASP A 152 24.03 -9.29 -0.27
C ASP A 152 25.42 -9.67 0.27
N ALA A 153 25.57 -10.88 0.81
CA ALA A 153 26.84 -11.34 1.38
C ALA A 153 28.01 -11.41 0.36
N GLN A 154 27.70 -11.40 -0.94
CA GLN A 154 28.68 -11.36 -2.02
C GLN A 154 28.92 -9.92 -2.54
N GLY A 155 28.31 -8.92 -1.91
CA GLY A 155 28.44 -7.52 -2.30
C GLY A 155 27.57 -7.12 -3.48
N ARG A 156 26.56 -7.93 -3.86
CA ARG A 156 25.69 -7.66 -5.01
C ARG A 156 24.43 -6.91 -4.62
N ALA A 157 24.05 -5.91 -5.42
CA ALA A 157 22.72 -5.32 -5.39
C ALA A 157 21.65 -6.31 -5.90
N TYR A 158 20.38 -5.96 -5.77
CA TYR A 158 19.28 -6.83 -6.25
C TYR A 158 19.36 -7.08 -7.76
N TRP A 159 19.62 -6.04 -8.55
CA TRP A 159 19.72 -6.10 -10.02
C TRP A 159 21.01 -6.76 -10.54
N GLU A 160 21.96 -7.07 -9.66
CA GLU A 160 23.21 -7.78 -9.98
C GLU A 160 23.12 -9.28 -9.69
N LYS A 161 21.99 -9.76 -9.16
CA LYS A 161 21.77 -11.18 -8.91
C LYS A 161 21.55 -11.91 -10.25
N PRO A 162 22.10 -13.12 -10.44
CA PRO A 162 22.02 -13.84 -11.72
C PRO A 162 20.60 -14.04 -12.28
N HIS A 163 19.60 -14.22 -11.41
CA HIS A 163 18.19 -14.39 -11.80
C HIS A 163 17.42 -13.08 -11.98
N VAL A 164 18.06 -11.92 -11.75
CA VAL A 164 17.49 -10.57 -11.92
C VAL A 164 18.23 -9.77 -12.99
N GLU A 165 19.41 -10.23 -13.44
CA GLU A 165 20.17 -9.55 -14.48
C GLU A 165 19.33 -9.38 -15.76
N GLY A 166 19.22 -8.14 -16.25
CA GLY A 166 18.36 -7.79 -17.39
C GLY A 166 16.86 -7.72 -17.09
N VAL A 167 16.43 -8.03 -15.87
CA VAL A 167 15.03 -7.94 -15.42
C VAL A 167 14.80 -6.56 -14.77
N PRO A 168 13.71 -5.84 -15.12
CA PRO A 168 13.34 -4.58 -14.46
C PRO A 168 13.22 -4.76 -12.94
N PHE A 169 13.95 -3.95 -12.17
CA PHE A 169 13.91 -3.98 -10.71
C PHE A 169 12.96 -2.92 -10.16
N VAL A 170 12.04 -3.32 -9.28
CA VAL A 170 10.97 -2.49 -8.74
C VAL A 170 10.98 -2.58 -7.22
N LEU A 171 10.73 -1.45 -6.55
CA LEU A 171 10.52 -1.40 -5.10
C LEU A 171 9.03 -1.23 -4.81
N ALA A 172 8.43 -2.14 -4.05
CA ALA A 172 7.09 -1.98 -3.50
C ALA A 172 7.16 -1.42 -2.08
N VAL A 173 6.44 -0.33 -1.81
CA VAL A 173 6.51 0.36 -0.53
C VAL A 173 5.15 0.72 0.05
N GLN A 174 5.01 0.52 1.35
CA GLN A 174 3.90 1.05 2.15
C GLN A 174 4.39 1.73 3.42
N SER A 175 3.66 2.75 3.85
CA SER A 175 4.00 3.56 5.01
C SER A 175 3.28 3.10 6.28
N PHE A 176 4.03 2.70 7.31
CA PHE A 176 3.52 2.32 8.65
C PHE A 176 4.22 3.06 9.80
N HIS A 177 4.81 4.23 9.54
CA HIS A 177 5.63 4.94 10.53
C HIS A 177 4.84 5.64 11.65
N ASN A 178 3.52 5.83 11.50
CA ASN A 178 2.60 6.31 12.54
C ASN A 178 1.13 5.93 12.21
N PRO A 179 0.15 6.12 13.12
CA PRO A 179 -1.26 5.78 12.87
C PRO A 179 -1.93 6.48 11.68
N SER A 180 -1.46 7.68 11.32
CA SER A 180 -1.92 8.43 10.16
C SER A 180 -1.11 8.16 8.89
N ALA A 181 -0.13 7.25 8.89
CA ALA A 181 0.79 7.04 7.76
C ALA A 181 0.06 6.61 6.48
N LEU A 182 -1.11 5.97 6.63
CA LEU A 182 -1.96 5.55 5.53
C LEU A 182 -2.85 6.69 4.96
N PHE A 183 -2.81 7.89 5.56
CA PHE A 183 -3.52 9.07 5.06
C PHE A 183 -2.88 9.60 3.77
N HIS A 184 -1.55 9.53 3.65
CA HIS A 184 -0.85 10.05 2.48
C HIS A 184 -1.13 9.18 1.26
N THR A 185 -1.36 9.87 0.15
CA THR A 185 -1.66 9.28 -1.16
C THR A 185 -0.39 9.23 -2.02
N THR A 186 -0.54 8.95 -3.31
CA THR A 186 0.57 8.95 -4.27
C THR A 186 1.21 10.33 -4.49
N SER A 187 0.50 11.45 -4.28
CA SER A 187 0.99 12.79 -4.68
C SER A 187 2.30 13.23 -4.03
N PRO A 188 2.49 13.11 -2.68
CA PRO A 188 3.77 13.46 -2.06
C PRO A 188 4.91 12.54 -2.52
N LEU A 189 4.61 11.24 -2.70
CA LEU A 189 5.58 10.27 -3.21
C LEU A 189 5.98 10.60 -4.64
N ALA A 190 5.02 10.87 -5.54
CA ALA A 190 5.29 11.27 -6.91
C ALA A 190 6.16 12.53 -6.96
N THR A 191 5.87 13.52 -6.11
CA THR A 191 6.69 14.73 -6.00
C THR A 191 8.13 14.41 -5.60
N TYR A 192 8.33 13.52 -4.62
CA TYR A 192 9.64 13.05 -4.20
C TYR A 192 10.38 12.27 -5.29
N LEU A 193 9.70 11.38 -6.00
CA LEU A 193 10.31 10.52 -7.01
C LEU A 193 10.68 11.30 -8.28
N TYR A 194 9.80 12.16 -8.78
CA TYR A 194 9.99 12.90 -10.03
C TYR A 194 10.64 14.28 -9.86
N GLY A 195 10.60 14.87 -8.65
CA GLY A 195 11.06 16.25 -8.46
C GLY A 195 10.08 17.29 -9.03
N ILE A 196 8.84 16.89 -9.28
CA ILE A 196 7.81 17.73 -9.90
C ILE A 196 6.52 17.60 -9.09
N ARG A 197 5.95 18.74 -8.72
CA ARG A 197 4.64 18.85 -8.06
C ARG A 197 3.61 19.37 -9.05
N SER A 198 2.44 18.74 -9.07
CA SER A 198 1.29 19.20 -9.86
C SER A 198 0.55 20.32 -9.11
N ILE A 199 0.38 21.48 -9.74
CA ILE A 199 -0.34 22.63 -9.17
C ILE A 199 -1.64 22.85 -9.95
N PRO A 200 -2.81 22.50 -9.38
CA PRO A 200 -4.09 22.75 -10.01
C PRO A 200 -4.43 24.24 -9.98
N THR A 201 -4.82 24.77 -11.12
CA THR A 201 -5.31 26.16 -11.31
C THR A 201 -6.55 26.13 -12.18
N ARG A 202 -7.30 27.24 -12.25
CA ARG A 202 -8.41 27.39 -13.22
C ARG A 202 -8.06 28.45 -14.25
N ASP A 203 -8.37 28.17 -15.51
CA ASP A 203 -8.23 29.15 -16.58
C ASP A 203 -9.38 30.18 -16.55
N ARG A 204 -9.39 31.10 -17.53
CA ARG A 204 -10.43 32.14 -17.65
C ARG A 204 -11.83 31.60 -17.96
N HIS A 205 -11.94 30.35 -18.41
CA HIS A 205 -13.19 29.67 -18.73
C HIS A 205 -13.67 28.79 -17.56
N GLY A 206 -12.87 28.69 -16.49
CA GLY A 206 -13.15 27.89 -15.32
C GLY A 206 -12.62 26.45 -15.41
N SER A 207 -11.98 26.07 -16.51
CA SER A 207 -11.44 24.72 -16.70
C SER A 207 -10.17 24.49 -15.89
N LEU A 208 -9.99 23.27 -15.39
CA LEU A 208 -8.82 22.86 -14.63
C LEU A 208 -7.58 22.82 -15.52
N VAL A 209 -6.51 23.46 -15.05
CA VAL A 209 -5.18 23.43 -15.67
C VAL A 209 -4.18 22.99 -14.61
N VAL A 210 -3.44 21.92 -14.90
CA VAL A 210 -2.41 21.38 -14.01
C VAL A 210 -1.04 21.86 -14.45
N ASN A 211 -0.42 22.72 -13.65
CA ASN A 211 0.90 23.27 -13.95
C ASN A 211 1.99 22.49 -13.19
N PRO A 212 3.03 21.99 -13.87
CA PRO A 212 4.15 21.34 -13.21
C PRO A 212 5.04 22.38 -12.53
N GLN A 213 5.45 22.10 -11.30
CA GLN A 213 6.38 22.91 -10.54
C GLN A 213 7.56 22.06 -10.07
N VAL A 214 8.79 22.51 -10.38
CA VAL A 214 10.01 21.83 -9.94
C VAL A 214 10.17 21.97 -8.42
N VAL A 215 10.39 20.84 -7.76
CA VAL A 215 10.72 20.73 -6.34
C VAL A 215 12.12 20.14 -6.23
N ARG A 216 13.05 20.88 -5.61
CA ARG A 216 14.46 20.46 -5.50
C ARG A 216 14.76 19.66 -4.23
N GLU A 217 14.09 19.98 -3.14
CA GLU A 217 14.30 19.35 -1.84
C GLU A 217 13.02 19.33 -1.01
N HIS A 218 12.98 18.41 -0.05
CA HIS A 218 11.95 18.32 0.98
C HIS A 218 12.59 18.63 2.33
N ARG A 219 11.91 19.39 3.18
CA ARG A 219 12.42 19.81 4.48
C ARG A 219 11.58 19.23 5.60
N ARG A 220 12.25 18.78 6.65
CA ARG A 220 11.61 18.34 7.89
C ARG A 220 12.48 18.76 9.07
N LYS A 221 11.98 19.70 9.87
CA LYS A 221 12.73 20.36 10.95
C LYS A 221 14.04 20.95 10.39
N ASP A 222 15.19 20.50 10.91
CA ASP A 222 16.54 20.91 10.53
C ASP A 222 17.17 20.06 9.41
N LYS A 223 16.45 19.05 8.91
CA LYS A 223 16.95 18.12 7.88
C LYS A 223 16.31 18.42 6.53
N SER A 224 17.08 18.20 5.46
CA SER A 224 16.57 18.19 4.09
C SER A 224 16.95 16.89 3.38
N ILE A 225 16.13 16.49 2.40
CA ILE A 225 16.47 15.44 1.44
C ILE A 225 16.23 15.95 0.01
N PRO A 226 17.10 15.61 -0.96
CA PRO A 226 16.88 15.96 -2.36
C PRO A 226 15.61 15.29 -2.90
N SER A 227 14.86 16.03 -3.73
CA SER A 227 13.77 15.47 -4.52
C SER A 227 14.29 14.87 -5.83
N GLY A 228 13.41 14.27 -6.62
CA GLY A 228 13.74 13.70 -7.93
C GLY A 228 14.58 12.44 -7.84
N LEU A 229 14.26 11.52 -6.93
CA LEU A 229 15.01 10.26 -6.75
C LEU A 229 15.27 9.54 -8.07
N PHE A 230 14.27 9.46 -8.96
CA PHE A 230 14.39 8.76 -10.24
C PHE A 230 15.45 9.34 -11.18
N ALA A 231 15.75 10.63 -11.07
CA ALA A 231 16.79 11.29 -11.85
C ALA A 231 18.19 11.18 -11.22
N GLN A 232 18.31 10.56 -10.03
CA GLN A 232 19.59 10.41 -9.35
C GLN A 232 20.34 9.16 -9.82
N PRO A 233 21.69 9.18 -9.88
CA PRO A 233 22.47 8.03 -10.35
C PRO A 233 22.19 6.73 -9.59
N GLU A 234 21.92 6.83 -8.28
CA GLU A 234 21.58 5.69 -7.42
C GLU A 234 20.29 4.94 -7.84
N ALA A 235 19.41 5.59 -8.61
CA ALA A 235 18.13 5.02 -9.06
C ALA A 235 18.18 4.55 -10.53
N GLU A 236 19.34 4.52 -11.19
CA GLU A 236 19.43 4.15 -12.61
C GLU A 236 18.94 2.72 -12.90
N HIS A 237 19.02 1.83 -11.91
CA HIS A 237 18.51 0.45 -12.00
C HIS A 237 17.09 0.29 -11.43
N LEU A 238 16.51 1.33 -10.82
CA LEU A 238 15.15 1.30 -10.30
C LEU A 238 14.16 1.61 -11.41
N ALA A 239 13.43 0.62 -11.88
CA ALA A 239 12.52 0.74 -13.01
C ALA A 239 11.18 1.38 -12.65
N ALA A 240 10.69 1.14 -11.44
CA ALA A 240 9.48 1.75 -10.91
C ALA A 240 9.44 1.66 -9.38
N VAL A 241 8.53 2.42 -8.79
CA VAL A 241 8.11 2.23 -7.39
C VAL A 241 6.63 1.85 -7.39
N ILE A 242 6.31 0.71 -6.77
CA ILE A 242 4.94 0.35 -6.43
C ILE A 242 4.61 0.96 -5.07
N PHE A 243 3.49 1.66 -4.96
CA PHE A 243 3.01 2.23 -3.71
C PHE A 243 1.63 1.71 -3.37
N THR A 244 1.39 1.51 -2.07
CA THR A 244 0.04 1.33 -1.54
C THR A 244 -0.07 1.94 -0.15
N ASN A 245 -1.26 2.46 0.17
CA ASN A 245 -1.68 2.79 1.53
C ASN A 245 -2.85 1.90 2.01
N SER A 246 -3.18 0.84 1.25
CA SER A 246 -4.40 0.04 1.45
C SER A 246 -4.14 -1.43 1.79
N ALA A 247 -2.91 -1.94 1.60
CA ALA A 247 -2.51 -3.31 1.94
C ALA A 247 -2.42 -3.51 3.47
N THR A 248 -3.58 -3.65 4.10
CA THR A 248 -3.75 -3.83 5.55
C THR A 248 -4.66 -5.01 5.81
N VAL A 249 -4.68 -5.52 7.04
CA VAL A 249 -5.65 -6.55 7.45
C VAL A 249 -7.10 -6.16 7.19
N SER A 250 -7.42 -4.85 7.14
CA SER A 250 -8.76 -4.39 6.80
C SER A 250 -9.18 -4.76 5.38
N LYS A 251 -8.25 -4.77 4.41
CA LYS A 251 -8.52 -5.22 3.04
C LYS A 251 -8.89 -6.70 3.02
N TRP A 252 -8.12 -7.52 3.73
CA TRP A 252 -8.41 -8.94 3.92
C TRP A 252 -9.77 -9.17 4.60
N THR A 253 -10.16 -8.34 5.57
CA THR A 253 -11.49 -8.43 6.18
C THR A 253 -12.60 -8.12 5.18
N ARG A 254 -12.46 -7.08 4.36
CA ARG A 254 -13.47 -6.70 3.36
C ARG A 254 -13.65 -7.82 2.32
N ILE A 255 -12.57 -8.21 1.65
CA ILE A 255 -12.61 -9.26 0.61
C ILE A 255 -13.04 -10.61 1.21
N GLY A 256 -12.56 -10.98 2.40
CA GLY A 256 -13.00 -12.22 3.06
C GLY A 256 -14.47 -12.21 3.45
N THR A 257 -15.00 -11.06 3.90
CA THR A 257 -16.42 -10.93 4.26
C THR A 257 -17.30 -11.05 3.03
N GLU A 258 -16.90 -10.43 1.92
CA GLU A 258 -17.56 -10.56 0.61
C GLU A 258 -17.63 -12.02 0.14
N ARG A 259 -16.59 -12.82 0.40
CA ARG A 259 -16.58 -14.27 0.12
C ARG A 259 -17.42 -15.12 1.09
N GLY A 260 -18.14 -14.49 2.02
CA GLY A 260 -18.96 -15.19 3.01
C GLY A 260 -18.16 -15.85 4.13
N TYR A 261 -16.90 -15.46 4.35
CA TYR A 261 -16.08 -16.00 5.44
C TYR A 261 -16.31 -15.27 6.77
N GLY A 262 -17.09 -14.19 6.75
CA GLY A 262 -17.41 -13.37 7.91
C GLY A 262 -18.39 -14.04 8.88
N PRO A 263 -18.24 -13.82 10.20
CA PRO A 263 -19.27 -14.19 11.17
C PRO A 263 -20.57 -13.41 10.95
N ALA A 264 -21.71 -14.03 11.24
CA ALA A 264 -23.03 -13.41 11.05
C ALA A 264 -23.29 -12.17 11.94
N ASP A 265 -22.58 -12.05 13.07
CA ASP A 265 -22.66 -10.91 13.99
C ASP A 265 -21.64 -9.80 13.68
N VAL A 266 -20.97 -9.85 12.53
CA VAL A 266 -19.98 -8.86 12.10
C VAL A 266 -20.43 -8.20 10.80
N ALA A 267 -20.35 -6.88 10.76
CA ALA A 267 -20.57 -6.09 9.55
C ALA A 267 -19.36 -5.19 9.30
N VAL A 268 -19.01 -5.02 8.03
CA VAL A 268 -17.84 -4.26 7.59
C VAL A 268 -18.32 -3.12 6.70
N ALA A 269 -17.92 -1.90 7.03
CA ALA A 269 -18.19 -0.72 6.22
C ALA A 269 -16.89 -0.04 5.81
N ARG A 270 -16.86 0.54 4.61
CA ARG A 270 -15.75 1.32 4.11
C ARG A 270 -16.26 2.70 3.72
N CYS A 271 -15.56 3.74 4.16
CA CYS A 271 -15.81 5.13 3.78
C CYS A 271 -14.50 5.82 3.45
N GLY A 272 -14.53 6.86 2.63
CA GLY A 272 -13.34 7.64 2.31
C GLY A 272 -13.54 8.57 1.13
N ALA A 273 -12.43 8.97 0.52
CA ALA A 273 -12.41 9.80 -0.67
C ALA A 273 -11.78 9.02 -1.83
N MET A 274 -12.34 9.17 -3.02
CA MET A 274 -11.89 8.51 -4.25
C MET A 274 -11.76 9.50 -5.40
N TYR A 275 -11.10 9.05 -6.47
CA TYR A 275 -10.99 9.79 -7.71
C TYR A 275 -12.37 10.24 -8.24
N ASP A 276 -12.45 11.51 -8.67
CA ASP A 276 -13.59 12.08 -9.37
C ASP A 276 -13.33 12.03 -10.90
N PRO A 277 -14.17 11.34 -11.70
CA PRO A 277 -13.99 11.27 -13.14
C PRO A 277 -14.31 12.58 -13.88
N ASP A 278 -14.86 13.60 -13.22
CA ASP A 278 -15.02 14.92 -13.83
C ASP A 278 -13.64 15.49 -14.22
N PRO A 279 -13.39 15.77 -15.51
CA PRO A 279 -12.10 16.29 -15.98
C PRO A 279 -11.71 17.64 -15.36
N ASP A 280 -12.67 18.40 -14.81
CA ASP A 280 -12.45 19.67 -14.12
C ASP A 280 -12.42 19.56 -12.58
N ALA A 281 -12.41 18.33 -12.05
CA ALA A 281 -12.30 18.05 -10.61
C ALA A 281 -10.89 18.31 -10.07
N ALA A 282 -10.81 19.19 -9.07
CA ALA A 282 -9.59 19.45 -8.31
C ALA A 282 -9.56 18.77 -6.94
N LEU A 283 -10.68 18.19 -6.53
CA LEU A 283 -10.90 17.56 -5.23
C LEU A 283 -11.47 16.16 -5.46
N PRO A 284 -11.19 15.21 -4.55
CA PRO A 284 -11.81 13.90 -4.62
C PRO A 284 -13.28 13.94 -4.19
N VAL A 285 -14.04 12.93 -4.59
CA VAL A 285 -15.43 12.72 -4.16
C VAL A 285 -15.50 11.73 -2.99
N PRO A 286 -16.47 11.89 -2.08
CA PRO A 286 -16.65 10.97 -0.97
C PRO A 286 -17.36 9.70 -1.42
N PHE A 287 -16.99 8.57 -0.82
CA PHE A 287 -17.65 7.29 -1.03
C PHE A 287 -17.92 6.59 0.30
N GLY A 288 -18.90 5.70 0.31
CA GLY A 288 -19.21 4.89 1.47
C GLY A 288 -20.13 3.74 1.16
N TYR A 289 -19.79 2.54 1.63
CA TYR A 289 -20.59 1.34 1.45
C TYR A 289 -20.41 0.35 2.61
N VAL A 290 -21.37 -0.56 2.75
CA VAL A 290 -21.24 -1.76 3.57
C VAL A 290 -20.86 -2.92 2.65
N VAL A 291 -19.91 -3.76 3.05
CA VAL A 291 -19.48 -4.92 2.26
C VAL A 291 -20.67 -5.83 2.00
N GLY A 292 -20.98 -6.08 0.73
CA GLY A 292 -22.14 -6.85 0.27
C GLY A 292 -23.42 -6.04 0.02
N ASP A 293 -23.44 -4.73 0.24
CA ASP A 293 -24.59 -3.85 -0.09
C ASP A 293 -24.52 -3.29 -1.53
N TYR A 294 -23.62 -3.79 -2.39
CA TYR A 294 -23.45 -3.42 -3.80
C TYR A 294 -23.87 -4.56 -4.75
N GLY A 295 -23.89 -4.28 -6.06
CA GLY A 295 -24.33 -5.23 -7.08
C GLY A 295 -23.47 -6.49 -7.16
N PRO A 296 -24.01 -7.61 -7.71
CA PRO A 296 -23.32 -8.90 -7.73
C PRO A 296 -22.07 -8.96 -8.61
N GLU A 297 -21.81 -7.92 -9.41
CA GLU A 297 -20.63 -7.80 -10.27
C GLU A 297 -19.55 -6.86 -9.69
N GLU A 298 -19.87 -6.14 -8.62
CA GLU A 298 -18.93 -5.24 -7.95
C GLU A 298 -18.20 -6.01 -6.85
N HIS A 299 -16.89 -6.20 -6.99
CA HIS A 299 -16.05 -6.86 -6.01
C HIS A 299 -14.73 -6.12 -5.83
N GLU A 300 -14.28 -5.98 -4.58
CA GLU A 300 -12.97 -5.38 -4.30
C GLU A 300 -11.86 -6.36 -4.71
N THR A 301 -10.98 -5.90 -5.58
CA THR A 301 -9.80 -6.64 -6.02
C THR A 301 -8.61 -6.42 -5.08
N PHE A 302 -7.67 -7.35 -5.04
CA PHE A 302 -6.41 -7.12 -4.33
C PHE A 302 -5.57 -6.01 -4.99
N SER A 303 -5.72 -5.84 -6.30
CA SER A 303 -5.00 -4.84 -7.09
C SER A 303 -5.45 -3.39 -6.82
N GLU A 304 -6.69 -3.14 -6.39
CA GLU A 304 -7.18 -1.80 -6.05
C GLU A 304 -6.32 -1.08 -5.00
N GLY A 305 -5.95 0.17 -5.25
CA GLY A 305 -5.11 0.95 -4.34
C GLY A 305 -3.64 0.52 -4.30
N PHE A 306 -3.18 -0.24 -5.30
CA PHE A 306 -1.78 -0.29 -5.69
C PHE A 306 -1.54 0.65 -6.87
N HIS A 307 -0.42 1.36 -6.82
CA HIS A 307 -0.01 2.34 -7.81
C HIS A 307 1.41 2.04 -8.28
N VAL A 308 1.69 2.19 -9.56
CA VAL A 308 3.03 2.03 -10.14
C VAL A 308 3.51 3.36 -10.68
N LEU A 309 4.56 3.90 -10.10
CA LEU A 309 5.22 5.12 -10.56
C LEU A 309 6.45 4.72 -11.37
N HIS A 310 6.39 4.87 -12.69
CA HIS A 310 7.46 4.46 -13.59
C HIS A 310 8.62 5.45 -13.58
N ASN A 311 9.86 4.95 -13.52
CA ASN A 311 11.07 5.75 -13.70
C ASN A 311 11.34 5.93 -15.20
N PRO A 312 11.24 7.15 -15.77
CA PRO A 312 11.52 7.36 -17.19
C PRO A 312 13.02 7.33 -17.52
N TRP A 313 13.91 7.31 -16.52
CA TRP A 313 15.37 7.33 -16.68
C TRP A 313 16.06 6.02 -16.29
N THR A 314 15.30 4.94 -16.07
CA THR A 314 15.90 3.64 -15.76
C THR A 314 16.60 3.02 -16.98
N ARG A 315 17.63 2.20 -16.73
CA ARG A 315 18.30 1.39 -17.76
C ARG A 315 17.43 0.24 -18.29
N THR A 316 16.55 -0.30 -17.44
CA THR A 316 15.73 -1.49 -17.77
C THR A 316 14.27 -1.22 -17.42
N PRO A 317 13.49 -0.61 -18.32
CA PRO A 317 12.10 -0.23 -18.04
C PRO A 317 11.17 -1.43 -17.92
N VAL A 318 10.16 -1.31 -17.06
CA VAL A 318 9.05 -2.26 -16.99
C VAL A 318 8.27 -2.21 -18.30
N ALA A 319 8.04 -3.37 -18.93
CA ALA A 319 7.27 -3.45 -20.16
C ALA A 319 5.82 -2.98 -19.94
N ALA A 320 5.22 -2.40 -20.98
CA ALA A 320 3.81 -2.01 -20.93
C ALA A 320 2.94 -3.25 -20.69
N GLY A 321 1.94 -3.12 -19.81
CA GLY A 321 1.04 -4.22 -19.48
C GLY A 321 1.55 -5.20 -18.41
N THR A 322 2.82 -5.12 -17.98
CA THR A 322 3.35 -6.03 -16.96
C THR A 322 2.59 -5.95 -15.64
N LEU A 323 2.12 -4.76 -15.25
CA LEU A 323 1.44 -4.51 -13.96
C LEU A 323 0.06 -3.86 -14.16
N ASP A 324 -0.66 -4.25 -15.21
CA ASP A 324 -1.90 -3.58 -15.66
C ASP A 324 -3.04 -3.57 -14.63
N GLY A 325 -3.05 -4.45 -13.63
CA GLY A 325 -4.05 -4.39 -12.56
C GLY A 325 -3.85 -3.21 -11.59
N PHE A 326 -2.68 -2.57 -11.59
CA PHE A 326 -2.36 -1.43 -10.73
C PHE A 326 -2.59 -0.10 -11.46
N THR A 327 -2.87 0.97 -10.70
CA THR A 327 -2.95 2.32 -11.25
C THR A 327 -1.58 2.77 -11.74
N ASP A 328 -1.46 3.13 -13.02
CA ASP A 328 -0.19 3.46 -13.66
C ASP A 328 0.05 4.97 -13.66
N HIS A 329 1.25 5.41 -13.28
CA HIS A 329 1.68 6.80 -13.30
C HIS A 329 2.95 6.98 -14.15
N ARG A 330 2.88 7.87 -15.15
CA ARG A 330 3.98 8.17 -16.09
C ARG A 330 4.19 9.66 -16.26
N LEU A 331 5.41 10.11 -15.99
CA LEU A 331 5.83 11.49 -16.25
C LEU A 331 5.86 11.74 -17.77
N GLN A 332 5.16 12.79 -18.20
CA GLN A 332 5.11 13.23 -19.59
C GLN A 332 6.22 14.24 -19.91
N PRO A 333 6.59 14.42 -21.19
CA PRO A 333 7.64 15.37 -21.60
C PRO A 333 7.40 16.83 -21.18
N ASP A 334 6.14 17.23 -21.02
CA ASP A 334 5.74 18.57 -20.56
C ASP A 334 5.80 18.74 -19.04
N GLY A 335 6.19 17.69 -18.30
CA GLY A 335 6.27 17.67 -16.85
C GLY A 335 4.97 17.27 -16.14
N THR A 336 3.89 17.02 -16.86
CA THR A 336 2.63 16.53 -16.26
C THR A 336 2.73 15.04 -15.92
N LEU A 337 1.95 14.59 -14.94
CA LEU A 337 1.87 13.17 -14.57
C LEU A 337 0.60 12.56 -15.14
N LEU A 338 0.73 11.70 -16.15
CA LEU A 338 -0.39 10.92 -16.66
C LEU A 338 -0.68 9.79 -15.67
N THR A 339 -1.94 9.69 -15.24
CA THR A 339 -2.43 8.59 -14.40
C THR A 339 -3.46 7.79 -15.18
N THR A 340 -3.24 6.47 -15.30
CA THR A 340 -4.17 5.55 -15.95
C THR A 340 -4.79 4.63 -14.90
N VAL A 341 -6.10 4.71 -14.75
CA VAL A 341 -6.88 3.99 -13.74
C VAL A 341 -7.76 2.95 -14.45
N ARG A 342 -7.74 1.69 -13.99
CA ARG A 342 -8.59 0.60 -14.52
C ARG A 342 -9.65 0.09 -13.54
N HIS A 343 -9.48 0.39 -12.26
CA HIS A 343 -10.38 0.03 -11.16
C HIS A 343 -10.66 1.28 -10.31
N PRO A 344 -11.72 1.32 -9.50
CA PRO A 344 -11.95 2.44 -8.59
C PRO A 344 -10.69 2.79 -7.77
N ASP A 345 -10.23 4.05 -7.89
CA ASP A 345 -9.02 4.52 -7.21
C ASP A 345 -9.40 5.27 -5.93
N TYR A 346 -9.12 4.62 -4.79
CA TYR A 346 -9.43 5.14 -3.47
C TYR A 346 -8.19 5.82 -2.87
N PHE A 347 -8.19 7.15 -2.87
CA PHE A 347 -7.10 7.95 -2.32
C PHE A 347 -6.85 7.69 -0.83
N VAL A 348 -7.92 7.72 -0.03
CA VAL A 348 -7.86 7.43 1.40
C VAL A 348 -9.14 6.76 1.82
N SER A 349 -9.04 5.73 2.65
CA SER A 349 -10.23 5.06 3.16
C SER A 349 -10.05 4.54 4.57
N ARG A 350 -11.16 4.45 5.29
CA ARG A 350 -11.28 3.84 6.59
C ARG A 350 -12.21 2.65 6.48
N THR A 351 -11.80 1.54 7.10
CA THR A 351 -12.70 0.40 7.35
C THR A 351 -13.19 0.42 8.78
N MET A 352 -14.49 0.24 8.95
CA MET A 352 -15.15 0.08 10.23
C MET A 352 -15.60 -1.37 10.31
N ILE A 353 -15.06 -2.10 11.28
CA ILE A 353 -15.46 -3.49 11.57
C ILE A 353 -16.31 -3.45 12.83
N ILE A 354 -17.57 -3.82 12.71
CA ILE A 354 -18.57 -3.64 13.76
C ILE A 354 -19.08 -5.02 14.15
N GLN A 355 -19.02 -5.33 15.44
CA GLN A 355 -19.46 -6.61 15.99
C GLN A 355 -20.67 -6.42 16.92
N GLY A 356 -21.63 -7.35 16.85
CA GLY A 356 -22.76 -7.48 17.76
C GLY A 356 -24.11 -7.57 17.05
N ALA A 357 -25.18 -7.74 17.84
CA ALA A 357 -26.53 -7.99 17.32
C ALA A 357 -27.09 -6.90 16.39
N LYS A 358 -26.52 -5.68 16.42
CA LYS A 358 -26.91 -4.55 15.56
C LYS A 358 -25.81 -4.15 14.57
N ALA A 359 -24.83 -5.02 14.31
CA ALA A 359 -23.66 -4.72 13.49
C ALA A 359 -24.04 -4.12 12.13
N LEU A 360 -24.90 -4.80 11.37
CA LEU A 360 -25.30 -4.36 10.04
C LEU A 360 -26.09 -3.04 10.06
N PRO A 361 -27.16 -2.86 10.88
CA PRO A 361 -27.82 -1.57 11.02
C PRO A 361 -26.87 -0.44 11.44
N THR A 362 -25.92 -0.71 12.34
CA THR A 362 -24.92 0.29 12.76
C THR A 362 -23.96 0.63 11.61
N ALA A 363 -23.50 -0.35 10.83
CA ALA A 363 -22.64 -0.12 9.67
C ALA A 363 -23.31 0.81 8.64
N ARG A 364 -24.56 0.51 8.27
CA ARG A 364 -25.35 1.35 7.36
C ARG A 364 -25.55 2.76 7.89
N LEU A 365 -25.87 2.91 9.17
CA LEU A 365 -26.01 4.23 9.80
C LEU A 365 -24.70 5.04 9.74
N ARG A 366 -23.56 4.40 9.99
CA ARG A 366 -22.24 5.06 9.93
C ARG A 366 -21.91 5.53 8.52
N VAL A 367 -22.20 4.72 7.50
CA VAL A 367 -22.03 5.09 6.09
C VAL A 367 -22.91 6.30 5.75
N GLN A 368 -24.19 6.26 6.11
CA GLN A 368 -25.12 7.38 5.87
C GLN A 368 -24.66 8.67 6.57
N GLN A 369 -24.20 8.58 7.82
CA GLN A 369 -23.66 9.73 8.57
C GLN A 369 -22.42 10.31 7.90
N TYR A 370 -21.53 9.48 7.36
CA TYR A 370 -20.35 9.93 6.64
C TYR A 370 -20.75 10.70 5.37
N LEU A 371 -21.61 10.11 4.55
CA LEU A 371 -22.05 10.69 3.28
C LEU A 371 -22.88 11.98 3.46
N ALA A 372 -23.66 12.09 4.55
CA ALA A 372 -24.41 13.31 4.85
C ALA A 372 -23.59 14.41 5.55
N GLY A 373 -22.40 14.07 6.08
CA GLY A 373 -21.55 14.98 6.83
C GLY A 373 -20.82 16.01 5.96
N GLU A 374 -20.09 16.94 6.57
CA GLU A 374 -19.23 17.88 5.83
C GLU A 374 -18.15 17.15 5.00
N ALA A 375 -17.65 16.02 5.49
CA ALA A 375 -16.72 15.16 4.74
C ALA A 375 -17.37 14.47 3.53
N GLY A 376 -18.70 14.30 3.54
CA GLY A 376 -19.49 13.73 2.44
C GLY A 376 -20.09 14.77 1.48
N ARG A 377 -19.94 16.06 1.79
CA ARG A 377 -20.44 17.20 0.98
C ARG A 377 -19.35 17.95 0.22
N ARG A 378 -18.09 17.51 0.33
CA ARG A 378 -16.93 18.13 -0.30
C ARG A 378 -16.41 17.29 -1.44
#